data_AF-A0A662JMP6-F1
#
_entry.id   AF-A0A662JMP6-F1
#
_cell.length_a   1.000
_cell.length_b   1.000
_cell.length_c   1.000
_cell.angle_alpha   90.00
_cell.angle_beta   90.00
_cell.angle_gamma   90.00
#
_symmetry.space_group_name_H-M   'P 1'
#
loop_
_entity.id
_entity.type
_entity.pdbx_description
1 polymer ?
#
loop_
_entity_poly.entity_id
_entity_poly.type
_entity_poly.pdbx_seq_one_letter_code
_entity_poly.pdbx_strand_id
1 'polypeptide(L)'
;MKHIHFWCSALARIGACGIACEVCRAYINNACPMGGCTSGVEAKENLEVQRRVLGFNCPILQCANSKGVDYCMKSCRDFPCKLMFEAEFPYSKKFLEVMKRAQAPQS
;
A
#
# COMPACT_ATOMS: atom_id res chain seq x y z
N MET A 1 29.87 25.31 -16.23
CA MET A 1 29.79 24.09 -15.41
C MET A 1 28.33 23.64 -15.44
N LYS A 2 28.04 22.44 -15.94
CA LYS A 2 26.67 21.93 -16.07
C LYS A 2 26.13 21.68 -14.66
N HIS A 3 25.17 22.50 -14.22
CA HIS A 3 24.35 22.19 -13.07
C HIS A 3 23.49 20.98 -13.43
N ILE A 4 24.01 19.79 -13.11
CA ILE A 4 23.22 18.57 -13.12
C ILE A 4 22.20 18.73 -11.98
N HIS A 5 20.97 19.02 -12.38
CA HIS A 5 19.80 18.79 -11.54
C HIS A 5 19.79 17.29 -11.19
N PHE A 6 20.38 16.94 -10.04
CA PHE A 6 20.26 15.63 -9.42
C PHE A 6 18.86 15.52 -8.80
N TRP A 7 17.82 15.65 -9.64
CA TRP A 7 16.45 15.34 -9.28
C TRP A 7 16.25 13.83 -9.44
N CYS A 8 17.04 13.05 -8.71
CA CYS A 8 16.66 11.70 -8.37
C CYS A 8 15.65 11.80 -7.22
N SER A 9 14.47 12.36 -7.52
CA SER A 9 13.31 12.16 -6.66
C SER A 9 13.08 10.66 -6.65
N ALA A 10 13.53 9.99 -5.58
CA ALA A 10 13.07 8.66 -5.25
C ALA A 10 11.54 8.73 -5.29
N LEU A 11 10.95 8.14 -6.33
CA LEU A 11 9.51 8.17 -6.53
C LEU A 11 8.87 7.57 -5.29
N ALA A 12 8.05 8.36 -4.60
CA ALA A 12 7.40 7.91 -3.38
C ALA A 12 6.64 6.60 -3.65
N ARG A 13 6.82 5.61 -2.78
CA ARG A 13 6.14 4.32 -2.88
C ARG A 13 4.74 4.49 -2.32
N ILE A 14 3.75 4.61 -3.20
CA ILE A 14 2.37 4.88 -2.83
C ILE A 14 1.54 3.62 -3.07
N GLY A 15 0.74 3.23 -2.07
CA GLY A 15 -0.23 2.15 -2.23
C GLY A 15 -1.43 2.57 -3.06
N ALA A 16 -2.16 1.63 -3.64
CA ALA A 16 -3.41 1.92 -4.36
C ALA A 16 -4.42 2.78 -3.55
N CYS A 17 -4.39 2.71 -2.21
CA CYS A 17 -5.22 3.54 -1.32
C CYS A 17 -4.71 4.98 -1.12
N GLY A 18 -3.51 5.33 -1.58
CA GLY A 18 -2.89 6.64 -1.41
C GLY A 18 -1.93 6.78 -0.21
N ILE A 19 -1.75 5.74 0.62
CA ILE A 19 -0.74 5.79 1.69
C ILE A 19 0.67 5.74 1.08
N ALA A 20 1.49 6.72 1.44
CA ALA A 20 2.92 6.74 1.15
C ALA A 20 3.68 5.86 2.15
N CYS A 21 4.54 4.98 1.66
CA CYS A 21 5.35 4.10 2.49
C CYS A 21 6.40 4.86 3.31
N GLU A 22 6.82 6.02 2.84
CA GLU A 22 7.79 6.90 3.50
C GLU A 22 7.31 7.41 4.86
N VAL A 23 5.99 7.36 5.13
CA VAL A 23 5.39 7.69 6.43
C VAL A 23 4.83 6.45 7.15
N CYS A 24 4.99 5.26 6.57
CA CYS A 24 4.51 4.01 7.14
C CYS A 24 5.58 3.38 8.04
N ARG A 25 5.33 3.34 9.34
CA ARG A 25 6.26 2.79 10.34
C ARG A 25 6.70 1.35 10.05
N ALA A 26 5.80 0.49 9.55
CA ALA A 26 6.15 -0.89 9.19
C ALA A 26 7.18 -0.95 8.06
N TYR A 27 7.07 -0.05 7.08
CA TYR A 27 8.03 0.04 5.98
C TYR A 27 9.37 0.61 6.45
N ILE A 28 9.34 1.73 7.19
CA ILE A 28 10.54 2.39 7.74
C ILE A 28 11.35 1.42 8.61
N ASN A 29 10.68 0.54 9.36
CA ASN A 29 11.32 -0.44 10.24
C ASN A 29 11.69 -1.76 9.53
N ASN A 30 11.59 -1.86 8.20
CA ASN A 30 11.80 -3.11 7.44
C ASN A 30 10.93 -4.29 7.90
N ALA A 31 9.78 -4.02 8.54
CA ALA A 31 8.83 -5.02 9.03
C ALA A 31 7.67 -5.26 8.05
N CYS A 32 7.59 -4.51 6.95
CA CYS A 32 6.59 -4.68 5.92
C CYS A 32 6.90 -5.92 5.07
N PRO A 33 6.08 -6.98 5.10
CA PRO A 33 6.41 -8.23 4.41
C PRO A 33 6.45 -8.11 2.89
N MET A 34 5.79 -7.08 2.34
CA MET A 34 5.75 -6.77 0.91
C MET A 34 6.99 -5.98 0.45
N GLY A 35 7.84 -5.50 1.36
CA GLY A 35 8.91 -4.56 0.99
C GLY A 35 8.38 -3.22 0.46
N GLY A 36 7.14 -2.85 0.83
CA GLY A 36 6.46 -1.63 0.42
C GLY A 36 5.17 -1.85 -0.34
N CYS A 37 4.31 -0.84 -0.36
CA CYS A 37 3.07 -0.83 -1.13
C CYS A 37 3.35 -0.55 -2.61
N THR A 38 2.36 -0.84 -3.46
CA THR A 38 2.39 -0.63 -4.91
C THR A 38 1.06 -0.06 -5.39
N SER A 39 1.07 0.49 -6.60
CA SER A 39 -0.16 0.81 -7.33
C SER A 39 -0.97 -0.46 -7.63
N GLY A 40 -2.25 -0.31 -7.94
CA GLY A 40 -3.10 -1.44 -8.29
C GLY A 40 -2.64 -2.17 -9.57
N VAL A 41 -2.08 -1.46 -10.55
CA VAL A 41 -1.58 -2.06 -11.80
C VAL A 41 -0.28 -2.87 -11.62
N GLU A 42 0.43 -2.67 -10.50
CA GLU A 42 1.67 -3.37 -10.13
C GLU A 42 1.47 -4.33 -8.95
N ALA A 43 0.23 -4.67 -8.63
CA ALA A 43 -0.12 -5.32 -7.37
C ALA A 43 0.12 -6.83 -7.29
N LYS A 44 0.40 -7.51 -8.42
CA LYS A 44 0.39 -8.99 -8.49
C LYS A 44 1.28 -9.64 -7.43
N GLU A 45 2.56 -9.29 -7.40
CA GLU A 45 3.52 -9.84 -6.45
C GLU A 45 3.15 -9.50 -4.99
N ASN A 46 2.76 -8.24 -4.74
CA ASN A 46 2.31 -7.81 -3.42
C ASN A 46 1.11 -8.61 -2.90
N LEU A 47 0.14 -8.91 -3.76
CA LEU A 47 -1.03 -9.73 -3.40
C LEU A 47 -0.64 -11.18 -3.08
N GLU A 48 0.30 -11.76 -3.82
CA GLU A 48 0.81 -13.11 -3.55
C GLU A 48 1.54 -13.18 -2.19
N VAL A 49 2.39 -12.19 -1.89
CA VAL A 49 3.08 -12.08 -0.61
C VAL A 49 2.10 -11.86 0.55
N GLN A 50 1.11 -10.97 0.38
CA GLN A 50 0.04 -10.76 1.37
C GLN A 50 -0.69 -12.05 1.68
N ARG A 51 -1.12 -12.80 0.65
CA ARG A 51 -1.79 -14.08 0.85
C ARG A 51 -0.92 -15.07 1.60
N ARG A 52 0.37 -15.18 1.22
CA ARG A 52 1.32 -16.13 1.82
C ARG A 52 1.66 -15.80 3.28
N VAL A 53 1.95 -14.54 3.57
CA VAL A 53 2.51 -14.10 4.87
C VAL A 53 1.43 -13.64 5.85
N LEU A 54 0.41 -12.92 5.37
CA LEU A 54 -0.66 -12.37 6.22
C LEU A 54 -1.90 -13.28 6.25
N GLY A 55 -2.02 -14.22 5.31
CA GLY A 55 -3.20 -15.08 5.16
C GLY A 55 -4.40 -14.38 4.50
N PHE A 56 -4.28 -13.12 4.08
CA PHE A 56 -5.34 -12.37 3.41
C PHE A 56 -4.75 -11.33 2.45
N ASN A 57 -5.57 -10.90 1.48
CA ASN A 57 -5.23 -9.79 0.59
C ASN A 57 -5.85 -8.49 1.09
N CYS A 58 -5.14 -7.38 0.90
CA CYS A 58 -5.72 -6.05 1.05
C CYS A 58 -6.87 -5.90 0.05
N PRO A 59 -8.12 -5.67 0.51
CA PRO A 59 -9.28 -5.62 -0.37
C PRO A 59 -9.19 -4.46 -1.37
N ILE A 60 -8.57 -3.34 -0.97
CA ILE A 60 -8.40 -2.17 -1.83
C ILE A 60 -7.40 -2.43 -2.94
N LEU A 61 -6.25 -3.02 -2.60
CA LEU A 61 -5.22 -3.37 -3.59
C LEU A 61 -5.74 -4.44 -4.56
N GLN A 62 -6.46 -5.45 -4.05
CA GLN A 62 -7.06 -6.50 -4.87
C GLN A 62 -8.08 -5.94 -5.86
N CYS A 63 -8.96 -5.05 -5.40
CA CYS A 63 -9.97 -4.40 -6.24
C CYS A 63 -9.33 -3.48 -7.30
N ALA A 64 -8.31 -2.70 -6.91
CA ALA A 64 -7.59 -1.83 -7.84
C ALA A 64 -6.90 -2.65 -8.95
N ASN A 65 -6.22 -3.75 -8.58
CA ASN A 65 -5.62 -4.68 -9.53
C ASN A 65 -6.66 -5.31 -10.47
N SER A 66 -7.78 -5.80 -9.94
CA SER A 66 -8.80 -6.44 -10.76
C SER A 66 -9.47 -5.47 -11.74
N LYS A 67 -9.55 -4.18 -11.39
CA LYS A 67 -10.12 -3.13 -12.25
C LYS A 67 -9.09 -2.41 -13.13
N GLY A 68 -7.80 -2.75 -13.03
CA GLY A 68 -6.74 -2.03 -13.75
C GLY A 68 -6.59 -0.56 -13.33
N VAL A 69 -6.90 -0.24 -12.07
CA VAL A 69 -6.80 1.11 -11.49
C VAL A 69 -5.44 1.24 -10.78
N ASP A 70 -4.70 2.31 -11.03
CA ASP A 70 -3.43 2.59 -10.34
C ASP A 70 -3.66 3.03 -8.88
N TYR A 71 -4.38 4.12 -8.66
CA TYR A 71 -4.67 4.69 -7.33
C TYR A 71 -6.15 5.05 -7.24
N CYS A 72 -6.80 4.64 -6.15
CA CYS A 72 -8.23 4.87 -5.95
C CYS A 72 -8.59 6.35 -6.02
N MET A 73 -7.85 7.21 -5.30
CA MET A 73 -8.13 8.64 -5.23
C MET A 73 -7.83 9.38 -6.55
N LYS A 74 -7.00 8.82 -7.43
CA LYS A 74 -6.62 9.43 -8.71
C LYS A 74 -7.50 8.97 -9.86
N SER A 75 -7.70 7.65 -10.00
CA SER A 75 -8.18 7.05 -11.25
C SER A 75 -9.44 6.21 -11.09
N CYS A 76 -9.86 5.87 -9.86
CA CYS A 76 -11.12 5.16 -9.67
C CYS A 76 -12.28 6.15 -9.77
N ARG A 77 -13.10 6.03 -10.82
CA ARG A 77 -14.28 6.90 -11.02
C ARG A 77 -15.36 6.74 -9.95
N ASP A 78 -15.38 5.60 -9.27
CA ASP A 78 -16.34 5.28 -8.22
C ASP A 78 -15.88 5.80 -6.84
N PHE A 79 -14.66 6.35 -6.72
CA PHE A 79 -14.11 6.76 -5.44
C PHE A 79 -14.80 8.04 -4.91
N PRO A 80 -15.18 8.10 -3.62
CA PRO A 80 -15.15 7.03 -2.61
C PRO A 80 -16.26 5.99 -2.85
N CYS A 81 -15.89 4.72 -2.97
CA CYS A 81 -16.82 3.65 -3.33
C CYS A 81 -17.29 2.85 -2.11
N LYS A 82 -18.36 2.08 -2.30
CA LYS A 82 -18.92 1.17 -1.28
C LYS A 82 -17.86 0.30 -0.60
N LEU A 83 -16.90 -0.24 -1.34
CA LEU A 83 -15.83 -1.06 -0.79
C LEU A 83 -14.95 -0.29 0.21
N MET A 84 -14.65 0.99 -0.03
CA MET A 84 -13.86 1.79 0.91
C MET A 84 -14.61 2.00 2.23
N PHE A 85 -15.92 2.26 2.15
CA PHE A 85 -16.78 2.38 3.34
C PHE A 85 -16.88 1.06 4.12
N GLU A 86 -17.17 -0.06 3.44
CA GLU A 86 -17.33 -1.36 4.09
C GLU A 86 -16.02 -1.94 4.63
N ALA A 87 -14.90 -1.71 3.94
CA ALA A 87 -13.60 -2.18 4.38
C ALA A 87 -12.97 -1.27 5.45
N GLU A 88 -13.56 -0.10 5.72
CA GLU A 88 -13.04 0.94 6.62
C GLU A 88 -11.57 1.30 6.35
N PHE A 89 -11.12 1.21 5.10
CA PHE A 89 -9.72 1.43 4.72
C PHE A 89 -9.45 2.94 4.55
N PRO A 90 -8.26 3.47 4.91
CA PRO A 90 -7.03 2.76 5.26
C PRO A 90 -6.88 2.32 6.72
N TYR A 91 -7.71 2.79 7.65
CA TYR A 91 -7.54 2.52 9.08
C TYR A 91 -8.51 1.48 9.62
N SER A 92 -8.72 0.42 8.84
CA SER A 92 -9.61 -0.67 9.23
C SER A 92 -9.04 -1.43 10.43
N LYS A 93 -9.90 -2.05 11.24
CA LYS A 93 -9.45 -2.87 12.37
C LYS A 93 -8.35 -3.87 11.98
N LYS A 94 -8.49 -4.54 10.83
CA LYS A 94 -7.48 -5.50 10.34
C LYS A 94 -6.15 -4.82 9.99
N PHE A 95 -6.19 -3.65 9.34
CA PHE A 95 -4.97 -2.89 9.04
C PHE A 95 -4.27 -2.46 10.33
N LEU A 96 -5.02 -1.92 11.30
CA LEU A 96 -4.47 -1.46 12.58
C LEU A 96 -3.81 -2.61 13.35
N GLU A 97 -4.38 -3.82 13.33
CA GLU A 97 -3.76 -5.00 13.95
C GLU A 97 -2.45 -5.43 13.25
N VAL A 98 -2.37 -5.34 11.92
CA VAL A 98 -1.11 -5.56 11.19
C VAL A 98 -0.07 -4.52 11.61
N MET A 99 -0.45 -3.23 11.66
CA MET A 99 0.45 -2.17 12.07
C MET A 99 0.89 -2.30 13.53
N LYS A 100 0.02 -2.79 14.42
CA LYS A 100 0.37 -3.09 15.82
C LYS A 100 1.43 -4.17 15.92
N ARG A 101 1.30 -5.25 15.13
CA ARG A 101 2.31 -6.34 15.08
C ARG A 101 3.64 -5.86 14.50
N ALA A 102 3.60 -5.07 13.43
CA ALA A 102 4.80 -4.50 12.82
C ALA A 102 5.53 -3.46 13.69
N GLN A 103 4.90 -3.02 14.79
CA GLN A 103 5.47 -2.13 15.80
C GLN A 103 6.03 -2.85 17.03
N ALA A 104 5.77 -4.15 17.19
CA ALA A 104 6.34 -4.91 18.30
C ALA A 104 7.87 -4.98 18.13
N PRO A 105 8.65 -4.83 19.23
CA PRO A 105 10.09 -5.07 19.18
C PRO A 105 10.34 -6.46 18.57
N GLN A 106 11.20 -6.54 17.56
CA GLN A 106 11.71 -7.83 17.12
C GLN A 106 12.64 -8.33 18.24
N SER A 107 12.17 -9.32 19.00
CA SER A 107 12.92 -10.01 20.04
C SER A 107 14.11 -10.77 19.46
#